data_AF-A0A3Q3GST7-F1
#
_entry.id   AF-A0A3Q3GST7-F1
#
_cell.length_a   1.000
_cell.length_b   1.000
_cell.length_c   1.000
_cell.angle_alpha   90.00
_cell.angle_beta   90.00
_cell.angle_gamma   90.00
#
_symmetry.space_group_name_H-M   'P 1'
#
loop_
_entity.id
_entity.type
_entity.pdbx_description
1 polymer ?
#
loop_
_entity_poly.entity_id
_entity_poly.type
_entity_poly.pdbx_seq_one_letter_code
_entity_poly.pdbx_strand_id
1 'polypeptide(L)'
;MAASPVKFTMKAGAFLLLLAALSSRGAAQVEDDASEELQVETLVKPETCSVLSKMGDTLRIHYTGKLVDGKVIDSSLSRDPLVVELGKRAVIAGLEQSLIGVCEGQKIKATIPSHLAYGKKGYPPTIPGDAVLQFEVEVISLSQQTPWQKMTNDVFPLVCLALVPTLLGLVGLYLYKKASAQKPSKKKAKDKKIKKK
;
A
#
# COMPACT_ATOMS: atom_id res chain seq x y z
N MET A 1 0.69 71.93 -20.08
CA MET A 1 0.13 72.61 -18.89
C MET A 1 0.43 71.71 -17.69
N ALA A 2 1.58 71.91 -17.03
CA ALA A 2 1.69 72.62 -15.75
C ALA A 2 0.75 71.97 -14.70
N ALA A 3 1.15 70.95 -13.94
CA ALA A 3 2.10 70.93 -12.81
C ALA A 3 1.91 72.08 -11.82
N SER A 4 1.49 71.77 -10.57
CA SER A 4 1.88 72.42 -9.29
C SER A 4 1.06 71.85 -8.08
N PRO A 5 1.51 71.97 -6.80
CA PRO A 5 2.62 71.18 -6.20
C PRO A 5 2.50 70.89 -4.66
N VAL A 6 3.63 70.41 -4.09
CA VAL A 6 4.20 70.61 -2.71
C VAL A 6 3.59 69.80 -1.53
N LYS A 7 4.31 69.24 -0.52
CA LYS A 7 5.64 69.49 0.06
C LYS A 7 6.35 68.21 0.53
N PHE A 8 7.63 68.17 0.22
CA PHE A 8 8.66 67.28 0.74
C PHE A 8 9.37 67.99 1.90
N THR A 9 9.74 67.28 2.96
CA THR A 9 10.78 67.73 3.90
C THR A 9 11.86 66.66 3.98
N MET A 10 13.06 67.02 3.54
CA MET A 10 14.28 66.22 3.58
C MET A 10 14.96 66.37 4.93
N LYS A 11 15.63 65.31 5.41
CA LYS A 11 16.95 65.45 6.04
C LYS A 11 17.91 64.54 5.31
N ALA A 12 18.93 65.17 4.73
CA ALA A 12 20.04 64.57 4.05
C ALA A 12 21.06 64.04 5.06
N GLY A 13 21.57 62.84 4.82
CA GLY A 13 22.76 62.28 5.45
C GLY A 13 23.51 61.48 4.38
N ALA A 14 24.66 61.98 3.99
CA ALA A 14 25.47 61.53 2.87
C ALA A 14 26.30 60.28 3.20
N PHE A 15 26.43 59.35 2.25
CA PHE A 15 27.75 58.90 1.76
C PHE A 15 27.58 58.04 0.49
N LEU A 16 28.41 58.33 -0.50
CA LEU A 16 28.39 57.82 -1.87
C LEU A 16 29.65 56.97 -2.05
N LEU A 17 29.52 55.75 -2.61
CA LEU A 17 30.36 55.12 -3.66
C LEU A 17 30.64 53.61 -3.48
N LEU A 18 30.31 52.91 -4.58
CA LEU A 18 30.80 51.62 -5.11
C LEU A 18 30.59 50.32 -4.31
N LEU A 19 29.66 49.49 -4.81
CA LEU A 19 30.00 48.33 -5.66
C LEU A 19 28.73 47.73 -6.29
N ALA A 20 28.73 47.61 -7.61
CA ALA A 20 27.73 46.88 -8.36
C ALA A 20 27.95 45.37 -8.19
N ALA A 21 26.95 44.65 -7.70
CA ALA A 21 26.80 43.21 -7.89
C ALA A 21 25.33 42.81 -7.75
N LEU A 22 24.65 42.78 -8.89
CA LEU A 22 23.68 41.77 -9.28
C LEU A 22 23.21 40.84 -8.14
N SER A 23 22.15 41.22 -7.43
CA SER A 23 21.32 40.24 -6.72
C SER A 23 20.04 40.14 -7.51
N SER A 24 20.10 39.25 -8.49
CA SER A 24 18.98 38.68 -9.20
C SER A 24 17.79 38.55 -8.27
N ARG A 25 16.68 39.13 -8.71
CA ARG A 25 15.33 38.78 -8.36
C ARG A 25 15.17 37.27 -8.58
N GLY A 26 15.55 36.49 -7.59
CA GLY A 26 15.33 35.06 -7.56
C GLY A 26 13.86 34.84 -7.30
N ALA A 27 13.08 34.74 -8.37
CA ALA A 27 11.89 33.93 -8.34
C ALA A 27 12.36 32.53 -7.91
N ALA A 28 12.17 32.18 -6.64
CA ALA A 28 12.15 30.79 -6.26
C ALA A 28 10.89 30.21 -6.91
N GLN A 29 11.08 29.66 -8.10
CA GLN A 29 10.11 28.84 -8.78
C GLN A 29 9.74 27.69 -7.84
N VAL A 30 8.49 27.71 -7.37
CA VAL A 30 7.80 26.51 -6.92
C VAL A 30 7.12 25.97 -8.16
N GLU A 31 7.89 25.26 -8.98
CA GLU A 31 7.41 24.57 -10.18
C GLU A 31 8.18 23.24 -10.27
N ASP A 32 7.84 22.25 -9.42
CA ASP A 32 7.94 20.80 -9.72
C ASP A 32 7.42 19.90 -8.56
N ASP A 33 6.18 20.09 -8.10
CA ASP A 33 5.59 19.26 -7.01
C ASP A 33 4.25 18.62 -7.43
N ALA A 34 4.19 18.19 -8.70
CA ALA A 34 3.04 17.47 -9.26
C ALA A 34 3.35 15.99 -9.58
N SER A 35 4.55 15.52 -9.23
CA SER A 35 5.05 14.16 -9.55
C SER A 35 5.09 13.20 -8.36
N GLU A 36 4.63 13.61 -7.18
CA GLU A 36 4.68 12.80 -5.94
C GLU A 36 3.37 12.08 -5.63
N GLU A 37 2.26 12.36 -6.33
CA GLU A 37 0.97 11.76 -6.01
C GLU A 37 0.47 10.82 -7.12
N LEU A 38 -0.18 9.74 -6.72
CA LEU A 38 -0.89 8.85 -7.63
C LEU A 38 -2.08 9.59 -8.25
N GLN A 39 -2.08 9.76 -9.57
CA GLN A 39 -3.20 10.37 -10.28
C GLN A 39 -4.02 9.30 -10.99
N VAL A 40 -5.33 9.29 -10.76
CA VAL A 40 -6.27 8.35 -11.39
C VAL A 40 -7.33 9.14 -12.14
N GLU A 41 -7.35 8.97 -13.45
CA GLU A 41 -8.32 9.57 -14.36
C GLU A 41 -9.26 8.49 -14.90
N THR A 42 -10.56 8.76 -14.96
CA THR A 42 -11.51 7.83 -15.60
C THR A 42 -11.62 8.16 -17.08
N LEU A 43 -11.22 7.23 -17.94
CA LEU A 43 -11.31 7.36 -19.39
C LEU A 43 -12.69 6.98 -19.92
N VAL A 44 -13.24 5.88 -19.41
CA VAL A 44 -14.57 5.39 -19.80
C VAL A 44 -15.30 4.95 -18.55
N LYS A 45 -16.49 5.51 -18.35
CA LYS A 45 -17.41 5.09 -17.29
C LYS A 45 -18.52 4.24 -17.91
N PRO A 46 -18.77 3.01 -17.42
CA PRO A 46 -19.85 2.18 -17.92
C PRO A 46 -21.22 2.77 -17.53
N GLU A 47 -22.26 2.44 -18.28
CA GLU A 47 -23.63 2.89 -18.01
C GLU A 47 -24.13 2.44 -16.64
N THR A 48 -23.71 1.24 -16.22
CA THR A 48 -24.06 0.66 -14.92
C THR A 48 -22.81 0.48 -14.08
N CYS A 49 -22.72 1.21 -12.98
CA CYS A 49 -21.59 1.18 -12.04
C CYS A 49 -22.14 1.07 -10.61
N SER A 50 -22.83 -0.03 -10.33
CA SER A 50 -23.51 -0.26 -9.03
C SER A 50 -22.59 -0.85 -7.98
N VAL A 51 -21.55 -1.56 -8.41
CA VAL A 51 -20.61 -2.26 -7.55
C VAL A 51 -19.23 -1.65 -7.72
N LEU A 52 -18.68 -1.13 -6.62
CA LEU A 52 -17.33 -0.58 -6.57
C LEU A 52 -16.39 -1.57 -5.90
N SER A 53 -15.18 -1.68 -6.44
CA SER A 53 -14.11 -2.49 -5.88
C SER A 53 -13.64 -1.95 -4.52
N LYS A 54 -13.34 -2.87 -3.61
CA LYS A 54 -12.79 -2.60 -2.28
C LYS A 54 -11.66 -3.57 -1.96
N MET A 55 -10.88 -3.25 -0.92
CA MET A 55 -9.87 -4.16 -0.37
C MET A 55 -10.46 -5.57 -0.15
N GLY A 56 -9.74 -6.58 -0.62
CA GLY A 56 -10.15 -7.99 -0.62
C GLY A 56 -10.72 -8.46 -1.95
N ASP A 57 -11.38 -7.60 -2.73
CA ASP A 57 -12.03 -8.02 -3.98
C ASP A 57 -11.01 -8.47 -5.03
N THR A 58 -11.48 -9.30 -5.97
CA THR A 58 -10.68 -9.83 -7.07
C THR A 58 -11.14 -9.17 -8.37
N LEU A 59 -10.21 -8.56 -9.09
CA LEU A 59 -10.44 -7.95 -10.39
C LEU A 59 -9.73 -8.74 -11.49
N ARG A 60 -10.37 -8.86 -12.65
CA ARG A 60 -9.71 -9.28 -13.89
C ARG A 60 -9.55 -8.04 -14.76
N ILE A 61 -8.32 -7.71 -15.12
CA ILE A 61 -8.01 -6.47 -15.82
C ILE A 61 -7.20 -6.72 -17.08
N HIS A 62 -7.48 -5.94 -18.11
CA HIS A 62 -6.52 -5.66 -19.16
C HIS A 62 -5.82 -4.35 -18.88
N TYR A 63 -4.50 -4.31 -19.03
CA TYR A 63 -3.70 -3.11 -18.90
C TYR A 63 -2.70 -2.96 -20.03
N THR A 64 -2.28 -1.72 -20.24
CA THR A 64 -1.08 -1.34 -20.98
C THR A 64 -0.28 -0.34 -20.15
N GLY A 65 0.93 -0.72 -19.76
CA GLY A 65 1.87 0.11 -19.02
C GLY A 65 2.87 0.78 -19.96
N LYS A 66 3.04 2.09 -19.83
CA LYS A 66 3.95 2.91 -20.63
C LYS A 66 4.80 3.79 -19.73
N LEU A 67 5.98 4.17 -20.23
CA LEU A 67 6.76 5.28 -19.68
C LEU A 67 6.14 6.61 -20.12
N VAL A 68 6.52 7.70 -19.46
CA VAL A 68 6.09 9.07 -19.81
C VAL A 68 6.51 9.50 -21.23
N ASP A 69 7.55 8.88 -21.78
CA ASP A 69 8.00 9.07 -23.17
C ASP A 69 7.13 8.31 -24.20
N GLY A 70 6.12 7.57 -23.74
CA GLY A 70 5.20 6.78 -24.56
C GLY A 70 5.69 5.36 -24.86
N LYS A 71 6.91 4.99 -24.44
CA LYS A 71 7.43 3.63 -24.63
C LYS A 71 6.60 2.62 -23.84
N VAL A 72 5.99 1.67 -24.54
CA VAL A 72 5.25 0.57 -23.91
C VAL A 72 6.24 -0.36 -23.20
N ILE A 73 6.02 -0.58 -21.90
CA ILE A 73 6.79 -1.51 -21.09
C ILE A 73 6.18 -2.91 -21.17
N ASP A 74 4.86 -2.98 -21.00
CA ASP A 74 4.12 -4.25 -21.02
C ASP A 74 2.64 -4.00 -21.36
N SER A 75 1.98 -4.99 -21.95
CA SER A 75 0.54 -4.98 -22.22
C SER A 75 -0.04 -6.38 -22.12
N SER A 76 -1.20 -6.49 -21.50
CA SER A 76 -1.95 -7.74 -21.38
C SER A 76 -2.93 -8.01 -22.53
N LEU A 77 -3.05 -7.11 -23.51
CA LEU A 77 -4.05 -7.24 -24.59
C LEU A 77 -3.85 -8.47 -25.49
N SER A 78 -2.63 -9.02 -25.54
CA SER A 78 -2.29 -10.20 -26.34
C SER A 78 -2.39 -11.52 -25.56
N ARG A 79 -2.82 -11.49 -24.30
CA ARG A 79 -2.86 -12.65 -23.37
C ARG A 79 -4.12 -12.61 -22.51
N ASP A 80 -4.32 -13.61 -21.65
CA ASP A 80 -5.45 -13.61 -20.72
C ASP A 80 -5.42 -12.42 -19.75
N PRO A 81 -6.59 -11.92 -19.30
CA PRO A 81 -6.67 -10.84 -18.31
C PRO A 81 -5.88 -11.16 -17.04
N LEU A 82 -5.16 -10.17 -16.53
CA LEU A 82 -4.45 -10.29 -15.26
C LEU A 82 -5.46 -10.34 -14.10
N VAL A 83 -5.31 -11.32 -13.22
CA VAL A 83 -6.10 -11.43 -11.99
C VAL A 83 -5.38 -10.71 -10.87
N VAL A 84 -6.03 -9.73 -10.25
CA VAL A 84 -5.48 -8.92 -9.15
C VAL A 84 -6.42 -9.04 -7.95
N GLU A 85 -5.90 -9.53 -6.83
CA GLU A 85 -6.59 -9.50 -5.53
C GLU A 85 -6.14 -8.27 -4.74
N LEU A 86 -7.08 -7.37 -4.46
CA LEU A 86 -6.77 -6.13 -3.75
C LEU A 86 -6.39 -6.40 -2.30
N GLY A 87 -5.23 -5.90 -1.89
CA GLY A 87 -4.64 -6.08 -0.55
C GLY A 87 -3.65 -7.23 -0.47
N LYS A 88 -3.37 -7.94 -1.58
CA LYS A 88 -2.34 -9.00 -1.63
C LYS A 88 -0.99 -8.50 -2.14
N ARG A 89 -0.90 -7.26 -2.64
CA ARG A 89 0.34 -6.68 -3.18
C ARG A 89 0.94 -7.53 -4.31
N ALA A 90 0.08 -8.14 -5.13
CA ALA A 90 0.49 -8.97 -6.27
C ALA A 90 1.02 -8.13 -7.45
N VAL A 91 0.69 -6.83 -7.46
CA VAL A 91 1.17 -5.84 -8.43
C VAL A 91 1.80 -4.65 -7.70
N ILE A 92 2.41 -3.74 -8.44
CA ILE A 92 2.97 -2.50 -7.86
C ILE A 92 1.91 -1.73 -7.07
N ALA A 93 2.33 -1.10 -5.98
CA ALA A 93 1.42 -0.47 -5.02
C ALA A 93 0.50 0.58 -5.66
N GLY A 94 1.04 1.41 -6.56
CA GLY A 94 0.22 2.43 -7.24
C GLY A 94 -0.84 1.85 -8.17
N LEU A 95 -0.57 0.71 -8.80
CA LEU A 95 -1.54 0.05 -9.66
C LEU A 95 -2.66 -0.56 -8.82
N GLU A 96 -2.31 -1.24 -7.72
CA GLU A 96 -3.29 -1.77 -6.77
C GLU A 96 -4.18 -0.67 -6.18
N GLN A 97 -3.59 0.47 -5.81
CA GLN A 97 -4.31 1.64 -5.30
C GLN A 97 -5.24 2.27 -6.34
N SER A 98 -4.83 2.31 -7.61
CA SER A 98 -5.65 2.86 -8.69
C SER A 98 -6.92 2.05 -8.99
N LEU A 99 -6.94 0.78 -8.56
CA LEU A 99 -8.06 -0.14 -8.75
C LEU A 99 -9.07 -0.12 -7.60
N ILE A 100 -8.96 0.82 -6.66
CA ILE A 100 -9.92 1.00 -5.58
C ILE A 100 -11.05 1.91 -6.05
N GLY A 101 -12.30 1.52 -5.81
CA GLY A 101 -13.46 2.34 -6.16
C GLY A 101 -13.78 2.34 -7.65
N VAL A 102 -13.32 1.34 -8.41
CA VAL A 102 -13.66 1.15 -9.82
C VAL A 102 -14.72 0.08 -9.99
N CYS A 103 -15.45 0.12 -11.09
CA CYS A 103 -16.47 -0.87 -11.44
C CYS A 103 -16.10 -1.67 -12.68
N GLU A 104 -16.79 -2.79 -12.87
CA GLU A 104 -16.68 -3.62 -14.08
C GLU A 104 -17.03 -2.82 -15.34
N GLY A 105 -16.23 -2.98 -16.40
CA GLY A 105 -16.34 -2.23 -17.64
C GLY A 105 -15.75 -0.83 -17.61
N GLN A 106 -15.24 -0.36 -16.46
CA GLN A 106 -14.58 0.95 -16.37
C GLN A 106 -13.17 0.91 -16.97
N LYS A 107 -12.81 1.99 -17.68
CA LYS A 107 -11.44 2.24 -18.12
C LYS A 107 -10.86 3.43 -17.37
N ILE A 108 -9.68 3.26 -16.80
CA ILE A 108 -8.95 4.28 -16.06
C ILE A 108 -7.56 4.47 -16.63
N LYS A 109 -6.99 5.66 -16.41
CA LYS A 109 -5.59 5.97 -16.60
C LYS A 109 -4.98 6.31 -15.25
N ALA A 110 -3.96 5.57 -14.85
CA ALA A 110 -3.22 5.78 -13.62
C ALA A 110 -1.81 6.28 -13.94
N THR A 111 -1.46 7.47 -13.47
CA THR A 111 -0.09 7.98 -13.48
C THR A 111 0.54 7.70 -12.12
N ILE A 112 1.50 6.77 -12.10
CA ILE A 112 2.08 6.19 -10.90
C ILE A 112 3.49 6.75 -10.71
N PRO A 113 3.76 7.47 -9.60
CA PRO A 113 5.09 7.97 -9.29
C PRO A 113 6.05 6.83 -8.93
N SER A 114 7.35 7.08 -9.06
CA SER A 114 8.37 6.03 -8.94
C SER A 114 8.31 5.28 -7.61
N HIS A 115 8.08 5.96 -6.49
CA HIS A 115 8.03 5.36 -5.15
C HIS A 115 6.85 4.40 -4.94
N LEU A 116 5.76 4.53 -5.72
CA LEU A 116 4.64 3.57 -5.76
C LEU A 116 4.79 2.50 -6.86
N ALA A 117 5.88 2.57 -7.64
CA ALA A 117 6.25 1.64 -8.69
C ALA A 117 7.56 0.91 -8.36
N TYR A 118 8.67 1.23 -9.06
CA TYR A 118 9.97 0.55 -8.95
C TYR A 118 11.06 1.38 -8.23
N GLY A 119 10.72 2.58 -7.78
CA GLY A 119 11.57 3.51 -7.04
C GLY A 119 12.86 3.89 -7.77
N LYS A 120 13.85 4.33 -6.99
CA LYS A 120 15.19 4.74 -7.48
C LYS A 120 15.93 3.65 -8.25
N LYS A 121 15.65 2.38 -7.95
CA LYS A 121 16.32 1.24 -8.59
C LYS A 121 15.77 0.98 -10.00
N GLY A 122 14.50 1.28 -10.25
CA GLY A 122 13.82 0.90 -11.48
C GLY A 122 13.74 -0.61 -11.67
N TYR A 123 13.54 -1.03 -12.92
CA TYR A 123 13.58 -2.42 -13.36
C TYR A 123 14.39 -2.53 -14.67
N PRO A 124 15.73 -2.51 -14.58
CA PRO A 124 16.59 -2.55 -15.76
C PRO A 124 16.47 -3.87 -16.54
N PRO A 125 16.59 -3.85 -17.88
CA PRO A 125 16.87 -2.69 -18.74
C PRO A 125 15.61 -1.91 -19.17
N THR A 126 14.42 -2.35 -18.76
CA THR A 126 13.16 -1.90 -19.34
C THR A 126 12.64 -0.60 -18.72
N ILE A 127 12.79 -0.45 -17.40
CA ILE A 127 12.29 0.68 -16.62
C ILE A 127 13.48 1.36 -15.92
N PRO A 128 13.79 2.62 -16.22
CA PRO A 128 14.87 3.33 -15.55
C PRO A 128 14.53 3.60 -14.07
N GLY A 129 15.55 3.92 -13.28
CA GLY A 129 15.36 4.42 -11.91
C GLY A 129 14.57 5.72 -11.91
N ASP A 130 13.77 5.92 -10.87
CA ASP A 130 12.93 7.12 -10.68
C ASP A 130 11.92 7.37 -11.82
N ALA A 131 11.60 6.34 -12.60
CA ALA A 131 10.63 6.44 -13.67
C ALA A 131 9.19 6.57 -13.15
N VAL A 132 8.45 7.53 -13.71
CA VAL A 132 6.99 7.62 -13.60
C VAL A 132 6.36 6.72 -14.66
N LEU A 133 5.34 5.97 -14.27
CA LEU A 133 4.64 5.03 -15.15
C LEU A 133 3.21 5.50 -15.43
N GLN A 134 2.74 5.27 -16.65
CA GLN A 134 1.35 5.49 -17.04
C GLN A 134 0.71 4.15 -17.38
N PHE A 135 -0.35 3.79 -16.66
CA PHE A 135 -1.12 2.57 -16.91
C PHE A 135 -2.51 2.94 -17.40
N GLU A 136 -2.85 2.47 -18.60
CA GLU A 136 -4.23 2.41 -19.06
C GLU A 136 -4.79 1.05 -18.67
N VAL A 137 -5.88 1.02 -17.91
CA VAL A 137 -6.47 -0.20 -17.35
C VAL A 137 -7.94 -0.28 -17.68
N GLU A 138 -8.40 -1.45 -18.10
CA GLU A 138 -9.78 -1.81 -18.36
C GLU A 138 -10.18 -2.96 -17.44
N VAL A 139 -11.23 -2.75 -16.65
CA VAL A 139 -11.76 -3.75 -15.73
C VAL A 139 -12.71 -4.67 -16.49
N ILE A 140 -12.36 -5.93 -16.63
CA ILE A 140 -13.14 -6.93 -17.36
C ILE A 140 -14.19 -7.59 -16.46
N SER A 141 -13.84 -7.88 -15.21
CA SER A 141 -14.80 -8.43 -14.25
C SER A 141 -14.41 -8.08 -12.82
N LEU A 142 -15.40 -7.86 -11.96
CA LEU A 142 -15.22 -7.64 -10.52
C LEU A 142 -15.89 -8.76 -9.72
N SER A 143 -15.12 -9.50 -8.93
CA SER A 143 -15.62 -10.51 -8.00
C SER A 143 -15.45 -10.02 -6.57
N GLN A 144 -16.57 -9.80 -5.88
CA GLN A 144 -16.54 -9.36 -4.49
C GLN A 144 -16.25 -10.50 -3.53
N GLN A 145 -15.48 -10.21 -2.48
CA GLN A 145 -15.34 -11.18 -1.40
C GLN A 145 -16.67 -11.39 -0.69
N THR A 146 -17.02 -12.67 -0.48
CA THR A 146 -18.20 -13.01 0.30
C THR A 146 -17.97 -12.64 1.77
N PRO A 147 -19.03 -12.21 2.50
CA PRO A 147 -18.91 -11.90 3.94
C PRO A 147 -18.32 -13.06 4.76
N TRP A 148 -18.63 -14.30 4.37
CA TRP A 148 -18.08 -15.50 4.99
C TRP A 148 -16.59 -15.69 4.73
N GLN A 149 -16.09 -15.39 3.52
CA GLN A 149 -14.65 -15.45 3.22
C GLN A 149 -13.85 -14.46 4.07
N LYS A 150 -14.40 -13.25 4.28
CA LYS A 150 -13.80 -12.27 5.19
C LYS A 150 -13.75 -12.81 6.63
N MET A 151 -14.86 -13.40 7.10
CA MET A 151 -14.92 -14.01 8.42
C MET A 151 -13.91 -15.17 8.56
N THR A 152 -13.78 -16.05 7.58
CA THR A 152 -12.80 -17.15 7.66
C THR A 152 -11.37 -16.66 7.63
N ASN A 153 -11.04 -15.66 6.81
CA ASN A 153 -9.67 -15.14 6.71
C ASN A 153 -9.23 -14.43 8.00
N ASP A 154 -10.14 -13.68 8.65
CA ASP A 154 -9.80 -12.91 9.85
C ASP A 154 -9.99 -13.71 11.16
N VAL A 155 -11.08 -14.48 11.27
CA VAL A 155 -11.50 -15.12 12.53
C VAL A 155 -10.87 -16.50 12.69
N PHE A 156 -10.76 -17.28 11.62
CA PHE A 156 -10.28 -18.66 11.72
C PHE A 156 -8.85 -18.77 12.25
N PRO A 157 -7.87 -17.95 11.80
CA PRO A 157 -6.52 -18.00 12.36
C PRO A 157 -6.48 -17.69 13.85
N LEU A 158 -7.24 -16.69 14.31
CA LEU A 158 -7.32 -16.31 15.72
C LEU A 158 -7.96 -17.42 16.56
N VAL A 159 -9.04 -18.02 16.05
CA VAL A 159 -9.70 -19.15 16.71
C VAL A 159 -8.75 -20.35 16.78
N CYS A 160 -8.03 -20.69 15.71
CA CYS A 160 -7.02 -21.74 15.73
C CYS A 160 -5.88 -21.45 16.72
N LEU A 161 -5.38 -20.21 16.77
CA LEU A 161 -4.34 -19.81 17.72
C LEU A 161 -4.80 -19.88 19.18
N ALA A 162 -6.08 -19.72 19.49
CA ALA A 162 -6.61 -19.88 20.84
C ALA A 162 -6.96 -21.35 21.17
N LEU A 163 -7.56 -22.08 20.21
CA LEU A 163 -8.04 -23.44 20.43
C LEU A 163 -6.91 -24.47 20.50
N VAL A 164 -5.87 -24.33 19.68
CA VAL A 164 -4.77 -25.32 19.65
C VAL A 164 -4.00 -25.34 20.98
N PRO A 165 -3.55 -24.20 21.56
CA PRO A 165 -2.86 -24.20 22.84
C PRO A 165 -3.75 -24.60 24.01
N THR A 166 -5.03 -24.22 23.99
CA THR A 166 -5.98 -24.62 25.05
C THR A 166 -6.24 -26.13 25.03
N LEU A 167 -6.40 -26.73 23.86
CA LEU A 167 -6.50 -28.19 23.73
C LEU A 167 -5.23 -28.90 24.20
N LEU A 168 -4.05 -28.45 23.77
CA LEU A 168 -2.77 -29.02 24.23
C LEU A 168 -2.59 -28.85 25.75
N GLY A 169 -2.98 -27.70 26.30
CA GLY A 169 -2.97 -27.43 27.73
C GLY A 169 -3.91 -28.35 28.52
N LEU A 170 -5.14 -28.57 28.03
CA LEU A 170 -6.10 -29.48 28.64
C LEU A 170 -5.63 -30.94 28.59
N VAL A 171 -5.09 -31.37 27.45
CA VAL A 171 -4.47 -32.70 27.30
C VAL A 171 -3.29 -32.84 28.25
N GLY A 172 -2.42 -31.84 28.35
CA GLY A 172 -1.31 -31.79 29.29
C GLY A 172 -1.77 -31.88 30.75
N LEU A 173 -2.80 -31.12 31.13
CA LEU A 173 -3.38 -31.13 32.48
C LEU A 173 -4.03 -32.48 32.80
N TYR A 174 -4.71 -33.09 31.83
CA TYR A 174 -5.25 -34.43 31.95
C TYR A 174 -4.15 -35.47 32.19
N LEU A 175 -3.07 -35.45 31.40
CA LEU A 175 -1.93 -36.34 31.56
C LEU A 175 -1.22 -36.12 32.91
N TYR A 176 -1.07 -34.86 33.34
CA TYR A 176 -0.51 -34.51 34.65
C TYR A 176 -1.36 -35.06 35.80
N LYS A 177 -2.69 -34.88 35.74
CA LYS A 177 -3.62 -35.47 36.72
C LYS A 177 -3.57 -37.00 36.71
N LYS A 178 -3.51 -37.62 35.54
CA LYS A 178 -3.42 -39.08 35.40
C LYS A 178 -2.12 -39.65 35.97
N ALA A 179 -0.98 -39.01 35.70
CA ALA A 179 0.32 -39.39 36.24
C ALA A 179 0.43 -39.15 37.76
N SER A 180 -0.14 -38.05 38.28
CA SER A 180 -0.14 -37.75 39.72
C SER A 180 -1.07 -38.66 40.52
N ALA A 181 -2.21 -39.08 39.94
CA ALA A 181 -3.08 -40.10 40.54
C ALA A 181 -2.43 -41.48 40.65
N GLN A 182 -1.45 -41.78 39.78
CA GLN A 182 -0.71 -43.04 39.80
C GLN A 182 0.49 -43.06 40.76
N LYS A 183 0.78 -42.01 41.55
CA LYS A 183 1.90 -42.04 42.52
C LYS A 183 1.73 -43.25 43.45
N PRO A 184 2.59 -44.28 43.33
CA PRO A 184 2.41 -45.51 44.08
C PRO A 184 2.79 -45.26 45.53
N SER A 185 1.96 -45.80 46.42
CA SER A 185 2.28 -46.17 47.79
C SER A 185 3.62 -46.94 47.87
N LYS A 186 4.77 -46.24 47.83
CA LYS A 186 6.10 -46.79 48.14
C LYS A 186 6.64 -46.32 49.49
N LYS A 187 5.89 -45.52 50.25
CA LYS A 187 6.24 -45.18 51.65
C LYS A 187 5.75 -46.22 52.66
N LYS A 188 4.79 -47.09 52.33
CA LYS A 188 4.27 -48.14 53.24
C LYS A 188 5.01 -49.49 53.20
N ALA A 189 6.00 -49.67 52.32
CA ALA A 189 6.77 -50.92 52.22
C ALA A 189 8.15 -50.88 52.93
N LYS A 190 8.67 -49.70 53.28
CA LYS A 190 9.98 -49.58 53.97
C LYS A 190 9.88 -49.67 55.50
N ASP A 191 8.71 -49.41 56.08
CA ASP A 191 8.46 -49.50 57.53
C ASP A 191 8.25 -50.94 58.05
N LYS A 192 7.84 -51.88 57.18
CA LYS A 192 7.70 -53.31 57.56
C LYS A 192 9.01 -54.10 57.57
N LYS A 193 10.12 -53.54 57.06
CA LYS A 193 11.44 -54.21 57.09
C LYS A 193 12.33 -53.79 58.26
N ILE A 194 11.95 -52.76 59.04
CA ILE A 194 12.70 -52.30 60.22
C ILE A 194 12.12 -52.86 61.54
N LYS A 195 10.91 -53.46 61.52
CA LYS A 195 10.31 -54.13 62.69
C LYS A 195 10.65 -55.64 62.81
N LYS A 196 11.62 -56.15 62.06
CA LYS A 196 11.99 -57.57 62.05
C LYS A 196 13.49 -57.83 62.20
N LYS A 197 14.21 -56.93 62.87
CA LYS A 197 15.59 -57.16 63.29
C LYS A 197 15.81 -56.56 64.67
#